data_AF-A0A640VYB9-F1
#
_entry.id   AF-A0A640VYB9-F1
#
_cell.length_a   1.000
_cell.length_b   1.000
_cell.length_c   1.000
_cell.angle_alpha   90.00
_cell.angle_beta   90.00
_cell.angle_gamma   90.00
#
_symmetry.space_group_name_H-M   'P 1'
#
loop_
_entity.id
_entity.type
_entity.pdbx_description
1 polymer ?
#
loop_
_entity_poly.entity_id
_entity_poly.type
_entity_poly.pdbx_seq_one_letter_code
_entity_poly.pdbx_strand_id
1 'polypeptide(L)'
;MFEKKYRSIFCVFLSMLIILPIQGIPTHTCSEDVKRVEERLSQSMLVGAMNGKDNPLVNLTVDNNEQEIIDEYTWAVTRYDHEQSSINFGDIGLAKPSPGTILVPTNVMSSELCKVALQIYDEDKLNILNNLVEFDEKNMKHMTSAMLPRYDEWNSPGLKSAYRKEAAHEMFCLGKGCISPFANIVGDCYALSSFNTAVLRLCGFEPEEAFNVLIVGHAVNMVNANGKWYVIDPTLSSSVRKKQVESILFENYDVSEIYGIENRIFAIENDRYFIFLGCWGVWYSDFYSNMDNVTLHNVLEGVLSVFNNPFLGSKNWEINDFIKEAKPNPDMVNVSLPYTVKNATGSSIDEKANSLSKMNYEFILKQAEPEDLPNQYSRALYAYNLINVSYPQAYANAAKYAAWTSWLGDELDADTLCKDISRTVNWVRLNIKTSQVLNKNQIAFADFPYIMRKGSTLDQAIVAYGTLRNMNKNSDFWQPKDLYVLITTDNEGYLAVNTTNGWEYLNFGFGEAISNDPPENVEFAFNEEIRIEGWLG
;
A
#
# COMPACT_ATOMS: atom_id res chain seq x y z
N MET A 1 18.02 43.50 -25.81
CA MET A 1 17.97 44.23 -27.10
C MET A 1 18.12 43.19 -28.21
N PHE A 2 17.07 43.03 -29.04
CA PHE A 2 17.03 42.68 -30.49
C PHE A 2 18.14 41.75 -31.05
N GLU A 3 17.96 40.67 -31.81
CA GLU A 3 16.88 40.08 -32.65
C GLU A 3 17.26 38.61 -32.92
N LYS A 4 16.36 37.61 -32.78
CA LYS A 4 15.41 37.07 -33.78
C LYS A 4 16.02 36.41 -35.05
N LYS A 5 15.66 35.12 -35.17
CA LYS A 5 14.99 34.41 -36.30
C LYS A 5 15.82 33.46 -37.20
N TYR A 6 15.58 32.16 -36.95
CA TYR A 6 14.84 31.21 -37.80
C TYR A 6 14.85 31.37 -39.33
N ARG A 7 15.16 30.24 -40.00
CA ARG A 7 14.63 29.64 -41.27
C ARG A 7 15.79 28.96 -42.01
N SER A 8 15.73 27.77 -42.62
CA SER A 8 14.67 27.03 -43.30
C SER A 8 15.20 25.59 -43.57
N ILE A 9 14.43 24.50 -43.39
CA ILE A 9 13.52 23.85 -44.37
C ILE A 9 14.31 23.19 -45.53
N PHE A 10 14.45 21.86 -45.59
CA PHE A 10 13.50 20.83 -46.12
C PHE A 10 13.83 20.46 -47.58
N CYS A 11 14.12 19.18 -47.88
CA CYS A 11 13.73 18.44 -49.10
C CYS A 11 14.09 16.94 -48.94
N VAL A 12 13.11 16.03 -48.76
CA VAL A 12 12.32 15.20 -49.74
C VAL A 12 13.19 14.06 -50.35
N PHE A 13 12.88 12.75 -50.31
CA PHE A 13 11.71 11.91 -50.68
C PHE A 13 11.71 10.61 -49.81
N LEU A 14 10.61 10.11 -49.23
CA LEU A 14 9.31 9.63 -49.75
C LEU A 14 9.39 8.28 -50.51
N SER A 15 8.93 7.19 -49.89
CA SER A 15 7.89 6.29 -50.46
C SER A 15 7.65 5.04 -49.60
N MET A 16 6.51 4.97 -48.90
CA MET A 16 5.47 3.97 -49.14
C MET A 16 4.22 4.30 -48.31
N LEU A 17 3.26 4.92 -48.98
CA LEU A 17 1.85 4.99 -48.58
C LEU A 17 1.16 3.68 -48.99
N ILE A 18 0.30 3.17 -48.12
CA ILE A 18 -0.95 2.48 -48.49
C ILE A 18 -2.10 3.36 -47.99
N ILE A 19 -3.12 3.49 -48.84
CA ILE A 19 -4.19 4.50 -48.94
C ILE A 19 -5.52 3.70 -48.80
N LEU A 20 -6.35 3.91 -47.75
CA LEU A 20 -7.73 4.51 -47.71
C LEU A 20 -8.59 3.82 -46.62
N PRO A 21 -9.80 4.32 -46.25
CA PRO A 21 -10.23 5.71 -46.06
C PRO A 21 -10.96 5.94 -44.70
N ILE A 22 -10.95 7.20 -44.26
CA ILE A 22 -11.80 7.75 -43.19
C ILE A 22 -13.17 8.10 -43.77
N GLN A 23 -14.26 7.64 -43.14
CA GLN A 23 -15.58 8.27 -43.24
C GLN A 23 -16.32 8.21 -41.89
N GLY A 24 -16.84 9.39 -41.47
CA GLY A 24 -18.10 9.53 -40.74
C GLY A 24 -18.06 9.39 -39.21
N ILE A 25 -17.93 10.50 -38.50
CA ILE A 25 -18.30 10.64 -37.08
C ILE A 25 -19.79 11.02 -37.02
N PRO A 26 -20.66 10.26 -36.33
CA PRO A 26 -21.90 10.78 -35.79
C PRO A 26 -21.77 11.01 -34.29
N THR A 27 -21.93 12.26 -33.87
CA THR A 27 -22.24 12.63 -32.49
C THR A 27 -23.63 12.11 -32.13
N HIS A 28 -23.74 11.16 -31.22
CA HIS A 28 -25.00 10.80 -30.58
C HIS A 28 -24.97 11.05 -29.07
N THR A 29 -26.03 11.70 -28.63
CA THR A 29 -26.31 12.26 -27.31
C THR A 29 -26.64 11.18 -26.28
N CYS A 30 -26.02 11.34 -25.11
CA CYS A 30 -26.25 10.62 -23.86
C CYS A 30 -27.67 10.89 -23.32
N SER A 31 -28.66 10.05 -23.64
CA SER A 31 -29.92 10.01 -22.87
C SER A 31 -30.77 8.74 -23.01
N GLU A 32 -30.38 7.72 -23.78
CA GLU A 32 -31.20 6.50 -23.99
C GLU A 32 -30.71 5.27 -23.19
N ASP A 33 -29.47 5.25 -22.68
CA ASP A 33 -28.92 4.09 -21.96
C ASP A 33 -29.43 3.93 -20.52
N VAL A 34 -29.98 4.99 -19.91
CA VAL A 34 -30.50 4.93 -18.53
C VAL A 34 -31.82 4.16 -18.45
N LYS A 35 -32.65 4.18 -19.50
CA LYS A 35 -33.93 3.43 -19.51
C LYS A 35 -33.78 1.94 -19.75
N ARG A 36 -32.66 1.49 -20.35
CA ARG A 36 -32.43 0.07 -20.65
C ARG A 36 -31.93 -0.74 -19.45
N VAL A 37 -31.40 -0.07 -18.43
CA VAL A 37 -30.91 -0.69 -17.19
C VAL A 37 -32.06 -0.94 -16.21
N GLU A 38 -33.06 -0.05 -16.13
CA GLU A 38 -34.21 -0.20 -15.24
C GLU A 38 -35.18 -1.34 -15.66
N GLU A 39 -35.30 -1.62 -16.95
CA GLU A 39 -36.16 -2.73 -17.45
C GLU A 39 -35.55 -4.13 -17.22
N ARG A 40 -34.22 -4.26 -17.04
CA ARG A 40 -33.57 -5.55 -16.75
C ARG A 40 -33.62 -5.95 -15.28
N LEU A 41 -33.74 -4.99 -14.37
CA LEU A 41 -33.81 -5.26 -12.91
C LEU A 41 -35.21 -5.70 -12.44
N SER A 42 -36.24 -5.51 -13.25
CA SER A 42 -37.63 -5.85 -12.89
C SER A 42 -38.10 -7.22 -13.39
N GLN A 43 -37.30 -7.93 -14.20
CA GLN A 43 -37.67 -9.23 -14.78
C GLN A 43 -36.99 -10.46 -14.15
N SER A 44 -36.08 -10.32 -13.17
CA SER A 44 -35.40 -11.48 -12.55
C SER A 44 -36.12 -12.08 -11.33
N MET A 45 -37.21 -11.46 -10.84
CA MET A 45 -38.04 -12.05 -9.80
C MET A 45 -39.24 -12.80 -10.39
N LEU A 46 -39.03 -14.03 -10.87
CA LEU A 46 -40.04 -15.13 -10.81
C LEU A 46 -39.58 -16.41 -11.55
N VAL A 47 -39.76 -17.55 -10.87
CA VAL A 47 -39.71 -18.96 -11.33
C VAL A 47 -38.30 -19.57 -11.43
N GLY A 48 -37.97 -20.73 -10.86
CA GLY A 48 -38.74 -21.74 -10.15
C GLY A 48 -37.84 -22.91 -9.69
N ALA A 49 -38.36 -23.68 -8.73
CA ALA A 49 -37.70 -24.83 -8.09
C ALA A 49 -37.58 -26.07 -9.01
N MET A 50 -36.55 -26.89 -8.81
CA MET A 50 -36.63 -28.30 -8.32
C MET A 50 -35.43 -29.18 -8.73
N ASN A 51 -34.90 -29.87 -7.71
CA ASN A 51 -34.35 -31.24 -7.65
C ASN A 51 -33.00 -31.62 -8.29
N GLY A 52 -32.06 -32.06 -7.43
CA GLY A 52 -31.41 -33.37 -7.61
C GLY A 52 -29.95 -33.53 -7.18
N LYS A 53 -29.77 -34.19 -6.02
CA LYS A 53 -28.66 -35.08 -5.59
C LYS A 53 -27.39 -34.44 -4.97
N ASP A 54 -27.44 -34.38 -3.64
CA ASP A 54 -26.43 -34.86 -2.67
C ASP A 54 -24.96 -34.90 -3.12
N ASN A 55 -24.27 -33.78 -2.89
CA ASN A 55 -22.86 -33.75 -2.50
C ASN A 55 -22.83 -33.12 -1.09
N PRO A 56 -21.98 -33.57 -0.15
CA PRO A 56 -21.86 -32.94 1.16
C PRO A 56 -21.12 -31.61 0.98
N LEU A 57 -21.83 -30.58 0.51
CA LEU A 57 -21.42 -29.21 0.69
C LEU A 57 -21.50 -28.95 2.19
N VAL A 58 -20.34 -28.93 2.84
CA VAL A 58 -20.20 -28.33 4.16
C VAL A 58 -20.63 -26.88 3.99
N ASN A 59 -21.85 -26.55 4.44
CA ASN A 59 -22.28 -25.17 4.61
C ASN A 59 -21.42 -24.57 5.73
N LEU A 60 -20.23 -24.09 5.39
CA LEU A 60 -19.42 -23.24 6.23
C LEU A 60 -20.05 -21.86 6.14
N THR A 61 -20.95 -21.56 7.08
CA THR A 61 -21.30 -20.17 7.39
C THR A 61 -20.04 -19.53 7.97
N VAL A 62 -19.38 -18.67 7.18
CA VAL A 62 -18.35 -17.75 7.68
C VAL A 62 -19.00 -16.90 8.77
N ASP A 63 -18.38 -16.83 9.94
CA ASP A 63 -18.85 -15.96 11.01
C ASP A 63 -18.69 -14.51 10.55
N ASN A 64 -19.72 -13.68 10.66
CA ASN A 64 -19.68 -12.29 10.20
C ASN A 64 -18.53 -11.51 10.85
N ASN A 65 -18.07 -11.93 12.04
CA ASN A 65 -16.93 -11.35 12.74
C ASN A 65 -15.58 -11.63 12.04
N GLU A 66 -15.39 -12.82 11.44
CA GLU A 66 -14.14 -13.18 10.75
C GLU A 66 -13.95 -12.35 9.47
N GLN A 67 -15.03 -12.12 8.72
CA GLN A 67 -14.95 -11.31 7.50
C GLN A 67 -14.59 -9.86 7.81
N GLU A 68 -15.14 -9.28 8.88
CA GLU A 68 -14.78 -7.94 9.34
C GLU A 68 -13.28 -7.85 9.66
N ILE A 69 -12.71 -8.88 10.30
CA ILE A 69 -11.27 -8.96 10.61
C ILE A 69 -10.42 -9.08 9.33
N ILE A 70 -10.83 -9.92 8.38
CA ILE A 70 -10.14 -10.06 7.08
C ILE A 70 -10.13 -8.71 6.35
N ASP A 71 -11.25 -8.00 6.33
CA ASP A 71 -11.34 -6.67 5.72
C ASP A 71 -10.43 -5.67 6.46
N GLU A 72 -10.39 -5.72 7.79
CA GLU A 72 -9.47 -4.92 8.62
C GLU A 72 -7.99 -5.13 8.25
N TYR A 73 -7.56 -6.37 8.00
CA TYR A 73 -6.20 -6.66 7.56
C TYR A 73 -5.96 -6.40 6.07
N THR A 74 -6.98 -6.50 5.23
CA THR A 74 -6.91 -6.14 3.81
C THR A 74 -6.48 -4.67 3.65
N TRP A 75 -6.88 -3.80 4.59
CA TRP A 75 -6.43 -2.41 4.65
C TRP A 75 -4.94 -2.21 4.86
N ALA A 76 -4.28 -3.16 5.51
CA ALA A 76 -2.86 -3.08 5.79
C ALA A 76 -2.01 -3.27 4.52
N VAL A 77 -2.54 -3.98 3.52
CA VAL A 77 -1.75 -4.53 2.41
C VAL A 77 -2.09 -3.98 1.03
N THR A 78 -3.15 -3.19 0.91
CA THR A 78 -3.68 -2.84 -0.43
C THR A 78 -3.35 -1.40 -0.86
N ARG A 79 -3.30 -1.18 -2.18
CA ARG A 79 -3.18 0.11 -2.88
C ARG A 79 -4.54 0.48 -3.49
N TYR A 80 -5.07 1.68 -3.24
CA TYR A 80 -6.45 2.04 -3.64
C TYR A 80 -6.62 3.42 -4.25
N ASP A 81 -7.62 3.53 -5.14
CA ASP A 81 -8.30 4.79 -5.47
C ASP A 81 -9.60 4.92 -4.69
N HIS A 82 -9.59 5.80 -3.68
CA HIS A 82 -10.75 6.12 -2.84
C HIS A 82 -11.97 6.67 -3.61
N GLU A 83 -11.84 7.03 -4.89
CA GLU A 83 -12.91 7.64 -5.68
C GLU A 83 -13.51 6.72 -6.76
N GLN A 84 -13.04 5.48 -6.90
CA GLN A 84 -13.59 4.54 -7.88
C GLN A 84 -14.15 3.30 -7.21
N SER A 85 -15.47 3.21 -7.18
CA SER A 85 -16.16 1.96 -6.87
C SER A 85 -15.77 0.90 -7.89
N SER A 86 -15.35 -0.27 -7.41
CA SER A 86 -15.23 -1.42 -8.28
C SER A 86 -16.63 -1.85 -8.71
N ILE A 87 -16.86 -1.99 -10.02
CA ILE A 87 -18.12 -2.50 -10.59
C ILE A 87 -18.45 -3.90 -10.01
N ASN A 88 -17.42 -4.64 -9.61
CA ASN A 88 -17.51 -6.03 -9.13
C ASN A 88 -17.63 -6.12 -7.60
N PHE A 89 -16.96 -5.24 -6.84
CA PHE A 89 -16.77 -5.45 -5.40
C PHE A 89 -17.14 -4.26 -4.49
N GLY A 90 -17.63 -3.16 -5.06
CA GLY A 90 -18.07 -1.99 -4.30
C GLY A 90 -16.94 -1.09 -3.80
N ASP A 91 -17.27 -0.25 -2.82
CA ASP A 91 -16.33 0.65 -2.17
C ASP A 91 -15.67 -0.06 -0.98
N ILE A 92 -14.38 0.17 -0.88
CA ILE A 92 -13.58 -0.28 0.23
C ILE A 92 -13.38 1.03 1.03
N GLY A 93 -13.57 0.99 2.35
CA GLY A 93 -13.27 2.09 3.29
C GLY A 93 -11.82 2.61 3.31
N LEU A 94 -11.35 3.11 4.45
CA LEU A 94 -9.97 3.61 4.61
C LEU A 94 -9.29 2.88 5.75
N ALA A 95 -7.96 2.82 5.73
CA ALA A 95 -7.17 2.17 6.77
C ALA A 95 -7.39 2.79 8.15
N LYS A 96 -7.56 1.92 9.15
CA LYS A 96 -7.70 2.24 10.58
C LYS A 96 -6.66 1.46 11.38
N PRO A 97 -5.84 2.08 12.26
CA PRO A 97 -5.56 3.50 12.27
C PRO A 97 -4.87 3.92 10.96
N SER A 98 -4.51 5.19 10.87
CA SER A 98 -3.86 5.79 9.72
C SER A 98 -2.58 5.06 9.24
N PRO A 99 -2.14 5.29 7.99
CA PRO A 99 -0.98 4.62 7.44
C PRO A 99 0.31 4.74 8.25
N GLY A 100 0.65 5.87 8.85
CA GLY A 100 1.94 6.05 9.52
C GLY A 100 2.02 5.33 10.86
N THR A 101 0.91 5.30 11.59
CA THR A 101 0.74 4.47 12.79
C THR A 101 1.04 2.99 12.53
N ILE A 102 0.80 2.51 11.30
CA ILE A 102 1.11 1.14 10.87
C ILE A 102 2.51 1.07 10.23
N LEU A 103 2.90 2.05 9.42
CA LEU A 103 4.15 2.03 8.66
C LEU A 103 5.38 2.26 9.54
N VAL A 104 5.32 3.07 10.59
CA VAL A 104 6.46 3.24 11.51
C VAL A 104 6.88 1.90 12.15
N PRO A 105 5.99 1.13 12.81
CA PRO A 105 6.34 -0.20 13.31
C PRO A 105 6.66 -1.19 12.17
N THR A 106 6.03 -1.10 11.01
CA THR A 106 6.37 -1.93 9.84
C THR A 106 7.83 -1.72 9.41
N ASN A 107 8.25 -0.46 9.34
CA ASN A 107 9.53 -0.01 8.82
C ASN A 107 10.71 -0.47 9.69
N VAL A 108 10.55 -0.54 11.01
CA VAL A 108 11.62 -0.99 11.92
C VAL A 108 11.90 -2.49 11.84
N MET A 109 11.04 -3.27 11.18
CA MET A 109 11.32 -4.68 10.86
C MET A 109 12.27 -4.83 9.67
N SER A 110 12.47 -3.79 8.85
CA SER A 110 13.38 -3.82 7.70
C SER A 110 14.84 -3.67 8.13
N SER A 111 15.66 -4.68 7.86
CA SER A 111 17.10 -4.61 8.14
C SER A 111 17.79 -3.51 7.32
N GLU A 112 17.35 -3.24 6.10
CA GLU A 112 17.90 -2.15 5.28
C GLU A 112 17.64 -0.77 5.93
N LEU A 113 16.47 -0.56 6.52
CA LEU A 113 16.20 0.67 7.28
C LEU A 113 17.02 0.74 8.57
N CYS A 114 17.17 -0.39 9.28
CA CYS A 114 18.07 -0.44 10.44
C CYS A 114 19.52 -0.10 10.08
N LYS A 115 20.00 -0.47 8.87
CA LYS A 115 21.33 -0.04 8.38
C LYS A 115 21.41 1.47 8.22
N VAL A 116 20.38 2.10 7.67
CA VAL A 116 20.32 3.57 7.54
C VAL A 116 20.39 4.23 8.92
N ALA A 117 19.59 3.77 9.88
CA ALA A 117 19.63 4.29 11.26
C ALA A 117 21.04 4.15 11.88
N LEU A 118 21.69 2.99 11.72
CA LEU A 118 23.06 2.77 12.19
C LEU A 118 24.10 3.68 11.53
N GLN A 119 23.90 4.05 10.26
CA GLN A 119 24.82 4.90 9.50
C GLN A 119 24.72 6.38 9.89
N ILE A 120 23.51 6.85 10.20
CA ILE A 120 23.29 8.27 10.53
C ILE A 120 23.41 8.57 12.03
N TYR A 121 23.44 7.52 12.86
CA TYR A 121 23.42 7.65 14.31
C TYR A 121 24.60 8.47 14.86
N ASP A 122 24.28 9.37 15.78
CA ASP A 122 25.21 10.16 16.58
C ASP A 122 24.68 10.26 18.02
N GLU A 123 25.51 10.65 18.98
CA GLU A 123 25.03 10.86 20.35
C GLU A 123 24.20 12.15 20.48
N ASP A 124 24.48 13.15 19.63
CA ASP A 124 23.73 14.40 19.59
C ASP A 124 22.55 14.34 18.61
N LYS A 125 21.37 14.74 19.07
CA LYS A 125 20.13 14.68 18.28
C LYS A 125 20.14 15.62 17.07
N LEU A 126 20.79 16.77 17.16
CA LEU A 126 20.89 17.70 16.04
C LEU A 126 21.83 17.15 14.96
N ASN A 127 22.91 16.47 15.35
CA ASN A 127 23.76 15.73 14.42
C ASN A 127 23.01 14.60 13.70
N ILE A 128 22.21 13.80 14.44
CA ILE A 128 21.34 12.77 13.81
C ILE A 128 20.42 13.41 12.76
N LEU A 129 19.79 14.54 13.10
CA LEU A 129 18.88 15.26 12.22
C LEU A 129 19.59 15.73 10.93
N ASN A 130 20.77 16.33 11.05
CA ASN A 130 21.55 16.77 9.90
C ASN A 130 22.03 15.59 9.04
N ASN A 131 22.43 14.47 9.65
CA ASN A 131 22.83 13.26 8.93
C ASN A 131 21.65 12.64 8.17
N LEU A 132 20.44 12.66 8.76
CA LEU A 132 19.22 12.20 8.09
C LEU A 132 18.90 13.09 6.88
N VAL A 133 18.98 14.41 7.03
CA VAL A 133 18.75 15.36 5.93
C VAL A 133 19.71 15.11 4.77
N GLU A 134 21.01 14.96 5.04
CA GLU A 134 22.01 14.63 4.01
C GLU A 134 21.69 13.28 3.33
N PHE A 135 21.27 12.29 4.12
CA PHE A 135 20.88 10.99 3.60
C PHE A 135 19.68 11.09 2.66
N ASP A 136 18.63 11.81 3.04
CA ASP A 136 17.40 11.97 2.27
C ASP A 136 17.65 12.72 0.96
N GLU A 137 18.36 13.85 1.05
CA GLU A 137 18.77 14.64 -0.11
C GLU A 137 19.60 13.82 -1.10
N LYS A 138 20.35 12.82 -0.64
CA LYS A 138 21.14 11.94 -1.49
C LYS A 138 20.35 10.75 -2.03
N ASN A 139 19.46 10.16 -1.23
CA ASN A 139 18.92 8.83 -1.52
C ASN A 139 17.42 8.81 -1.83
N MET A 140 16.65 9.80 -1.39
CA MET A 140 15.19 9.79 -1.52
C MET A 140 14.70 10.48 -2.77
N LYS A 141 13.72 9.87 -3.43
CA LYS A 141 12.93 10.50 -4.49
C LYS A 141 11.45 10.35 -4.15
N HIS A 142 10.79 11.50 -3.99
CA HIS A 142 9.34 11.55 -3.98
C HIS A 142 8.78 11.12 -5.32
N MET A 143 7.84 10.19 -5.27
CA MET A 143 6.87 10.02 -6.33
C MET A 143 5.73 10.96 -6.01
N THR A 144 5.43 11.90 -6.92
CA THR A 144 4.15 12.60 -6.83
C THR A 144 3.06 11.54 -6.77
N SER A 145 2.29 11.53 -5.68
CA SER A 145 1.04 10.77 -5.62
C SER A 145 0.22 11.09 -6.87
N ALA A 146 -0.56 10.13 -7.36
CA ALA A 146 -1.35 10.24 -8.58
C ALA A 146 -2.41 11.37 -8.57
N MET A 147 -2.45 12.27 -7.57
CA MET A 147 -3.32 13.46 -7.55
C MET A 147 -3.25 14.30 -8.84
N LEU A 148 -2.18 14.16 -9.64
CA LEU A 148 -2.15 14.63 -11.02
C LEU A 148 -2.00 13.43 -11.99
N PRO A 149 -3.09 12.99 -12.67
CA PRO A 149 -3.14 11.79 -13.53
C PRO A 149 -2.14 11.74 -14.70
N ARG A 150 -1.35 12.78 -14.93
CA ARG A 150 -0.49 12.94 -16.12
C ARG A 150 0.99 12.67 -15.87
N TYR A 151 1.43 12.40 -14.64
CA TYR A 151 2.86 12.38 -14.30
C TYR A 151 3.37 11.21 -13.45
N ASP A 152 2.53 10.24 -13.09
CA ASP A 152 3.06 8.99 -12.53
C ASP A 152 3.37 8.00 -13.67
N GLU A 153 4.64 7.63 -13.80
CA GLU A 153 5.16 6.59 -14.69
C GLU A 153 4.64 5.19 -14.32
N TRP A 154 3.95 5.05 -13.17
CA TRP A 154 3.44 3.81 -12.59
C TRP A 154 1.94 3.84 -12.26
N ASN A 155 1.18 4.78 -12.84
CA ASN A 155 -0.27 4.79 -12.71
C ASN A 155 -0.84 3.46 -13.22
N SER A 156 -1.51 2.72 -12.34
CA SER A 156 -2.36 1.61 -12.76
C SER A 156 -3.46 2.17 -13.67
N PRO A 157 -3.77 1.53 -14.81
CA PRO A 157 -4.84 1.98 -15.69
C PRO A 157 -6.14 2.17 -14.89
N GLY A 158 -6.78 3.33 -15.03
CA GLY A 158 -8.03 3.63 -14.33
C GLY A 158 -7.89 4.47 -13.06
N LEU A 159 -6.79 4.40 -12.30
CA LEU A 159 -6.70 5.14 -11.02
C LEU A 159 -6.47 6.65 -11.24
N LYS A 160 -7.30 7.48 -10.62
CA LYS A 160 -7.15 8.95 -10.55
C LYS A 160 -6.36 9.38 -9.33
N SER A 161 -6.47 8.65 -8.22
CA SER A 161 -5.71 8.86 -7.00
C SER A 161 -5.29 7.50 -6.46
N ALA A 162 -4.06 7.31 -6.01
CA ALA A 162 -3.66 6.07 -5.37
C ALA A 162 -2.99 6.38 -4.03
N TYR A 163 -3.60 5.93 -2.93
CA TYR A 163 -2.95 5.93 -1.63
C TYR A 163 -2.35 4.54 -1.41
N ARG A 164 -1.05 4.48 -1.10
CA ARG A 164 -0.37 3.21 -0.82
C ARG A 164 0.41 3.29 0.47
N LYS A 165 0.32 2.22 1.26
CA LYS A 165 1.29 1.92 2.30
C LYS A 165 2.55 1.35 1.64
N GLU A 166 3.55 2.19 1.41
CA GLU A 166 4.84 1.75 0.88
C GLU A 166 5.79 1.56 2.06
N ALA A 167 5.94 0.32 2.50
CA ALA A 167 6.87 -0.02 3.56
C ALA A 167 8.32 0.03 3.06
N ALA A 168 9.27 0.22 3.97
CA ALA A 168 10.67 0.47 3.63
C ALA A 168 11.29 -0.57 2.68
N HIS A 169 11.01 -1.87 2.87
CA HIS A 169 11.51 -2.93 1.98
C HIS A 169 11.02 -2.75 0.54
N GLU A 170 9.79 -2.29 0.35
CA GLU A 170 9.24 -2.02 -0.97
C GLU A 170 9.86 -0.75 -1.58
N MET A 171 10.02 0.30 -0.78
CA MET A 171 10.64 1.57 -1.20
C MET A 171 12.08 1.35 -1.72
N PHE A 172 12.85 0.49 -1.05
CA PHE A 172 14.19 0.10 -1.51
C PHE A 172 14.16 -0.72 -2.81
N CYS A 173 13.19 -1.63 -2.95
CA CYS A 173 13.04 -2.42 -4.17
C CYS A 173 12.67 -1.53 -5.36
N LEU A 174 11.74 -0.58 -5.18
CA LEU A 174 11.38 0.42 -6.18
C LEU A 174 12.58 1.30 -6.55
N GLY A 175 13.37 1.75 -5.57
CA GLY A 175 14.59 2.51 -5.85
C GLY A 175 15.60 1.74 -6.71
N LYS A 176 15.84 0.47 -6.39
CA LYS A 176 16.74 -0.40 -7.17
C LYS A 176 16.19 -0.76 -8.56
N GLY A 177 14.87 -0.81 -8.72
CA GLY A 177 14.21 -1.40 -9.89
C GLY A 177 13.53 -0.42 -10.85
N CYS A 178 13.09 0.75 -10.39
CA CYS A 178 12.12 1.56 -11.12
C CYS A 178 12.66 2.91 -11.60
N ILE A 179 13.44 3.70 -10.85
CA ILE A 179 13.77 5.05 -11.37
C ILE A 179 15.09 5.65 -10.86
N SER A 180 15.92 6.04 -11.82
CA SER A 180 16.99 7.04 -11.75
C SER A 180 18.31 6.58 -11.11
N PRO A 181 19.48 6.85 -11.74
CA PRO A 181 20.80 6.63 -11.11
C PRO A 181 21.07 7.55 -9.89
N PHE A 182 20.07 8.32 -9.46
CA PHE A 182 20.19 9.41 -8.50
C PHE A 182 19.41 9.20 -7.18
N ALA A 183 18.65 8.10 -7.01
CA ALA A 183 17.93 7.82 -5.76
C ALA A 183 17.75 6.32 -5.54
N ASN A 184 17.93 5.87 -4.29
CA ASN A 184 17.87 4.46 -3.88
C ASN A 184 16.60 4.11 -3.10
N ILE A 185 15.81 5.12 -2.71
CA ILE A 185 14.58 5.00 -1.95
C ILE A 185 13.52 5.84 -2.63
N VAL A 186 12.37 5.23 -2.91
CA VAL A 186 11.29 5.85 -3.66
C VAL A 186 9.98 5.62 -2.90
N GLY A 187 9.20 6.69 -2.72
CA GLY A 187 7.83 6.59 -2.22
C GLY A 187 7.08 7.91 -2.23
N ASP A 188 5.81 7.88 -1.81
CA ASP A 188 4.99 9.09 -1.63
C ASP A 188 5.34 9.87 -0.35
N CYS A 189 4.73 11.05 -0.16
CA CYS A 189 4.98 11.91 1.00
C CYS A 189 4.79 11.18 2.34
N TYR A 190 3.81 10.28 2.42
CA TYR A 190 3.44 9.58 3.64
C TYR A 190 4.44 8.47 3.96
N ALA A 191 4.80 7.68 2.96
CA ALA A 191 5.79 6.62 3.07
C ALA A 191 7.17 7.18 3.44
N LEU A 192 7.60 8.27 2.78
CA LEU A 192 8.87 8.94 3.09
C LEU A 192 8.87 9.51 4.51
N SER A 193 7.79 10.17 4.93
CA SER A 193 7.66 10.65 6.32
C SER A 193 7.72 9.48 7.32
N SER A 194 6.98 8.39 7.07
CA SER A 194 6.99 7.21 7.95
C SER A 194 8.35 6.51 7.99
N PHE A 195 9.10 6.52 6.89
CA PHE A 195 10.49 6.05 6.85
C PHE A 195 11.36 6.86 7.81
N ASN A 196 11.31 8.18 7.71
CA ASN A 196 12.11 9.08 8.54
C ASN A 196 11.77 8.99 10.02
N THR A 197 10.47 8.95 10.35
CA THR A 197 10.04 8.77 11.75
C THR A 197 10.55 7.45 12.30
N ALA A 198 10.49 6.35 11.54
CA ALA A 198 11.07 5.07 11.98
C ALA A 198 12.59 5.16 12.18
N VAL A 199 13.32 5.84 11.30
CA VAL A 199 14.78 6.05 11.45
C VAL A 199 15.11 6.86 12.71
N LEU A 200 14.38 7.96 12.98
CA LEU A 200 14.57 8.78 14.16
C LEU A 200 14.27 8.00 15.45
N ARG A 201 13.18 7.24 15.46
CA ARG A 201 12.82 6.36 16.60
C ARG A 201 13.91 5.32 16.86
N LEU A 202 14.47 4.70 15.81
CA LEU A 202 15.61 3.78 15.95
C LEU A 202 16.89 4.49 16.44
N CYS A 203 17.08 5.77 16.14
CA CYS A 203 18.20 6.56 16.65
C CYS A 203 18.03 7.02 18.10
N GLY A 204 16.88 6.73 18.73
CA GLY A 204 16.62 7.02 20.14
C GLY A 204 15.95 8.36 20.41
N PHE A 205 15.26 8.94 19.42
CA PHE A 205 14.25 9.97 19.69
C PHE A 205 13.06 9.31 20.39
N GLU A 206 12.53 9.93 21.45
CA GLU A 206 11.36 9.46 22.18
C GLU A 206 10.06 9.65 21.35
N PRO A 207 8.97 8.94 21.67
CA PRO A 207 7.70 9.08 20.95
C PRO A 207 7.13 10.50 21.00
N GLU A 208 7.50 11.31 21.98
CA GLU A 208 7.05 12.70 22.13
C GLU A 208 7.93 13.69 21.33
N GLU A 209 8.97 13.20 20.65
CA GLU A 209 9.96 14.03 19.96
C GLU A 209 9.98 13.84 18.44
N ALA A 210 9.34 12.81 17.89
CA ALA A 210 9.32 12.54 16.46
C ALA A 210 7.95 12.06 15.99
N PHE A 211 7.36 12.77 15.04
CA PHE A 211 6.04 12.50 14.51
C PHE A 211 5.98 12.60 12.99
N ASN A 212 5.11 11.80 12.39
CA ASN A 212 4.50 12.17 11.11
C ASN A 212 3.42 13.22 11.38
N VAL A 213 3.40 14.30 10.61
CA VAL A 213 2.34 15.32 10.65
C VAL A 213 1.63 15.33 9.31
N LEU A 214 0.31 15.12 9.35
CA LEU A 214 -0.54 15.08 8.17
C LEU A 214 -1.20 16.42 7.95
N ILE A 215 -1.00 16.95 6.75
CA ILE A 215 -1.50 18.23 6.28
C ILE A 215 -2.33 17.93 5.03
N VAL A 216 -3.36 18.72 4.73
CA VAL A 216 -4.24 18.44 3.57
C VAL A 216 -3.42 18.24 2.29
N GLY A 217 -3.39 17.00 1.77
CA GLY A 217 -2.64 16.63 0.55
C GLY A 217 -1.14 16.40 0.73
N HIS A 218 -0.60 16.39 1.96
CA HIS A 218 0.84 16.25 2.22
C HIS A 218 1.16 15.61 3.59
N ALA A 219 2.36 15.05 3.73
CA ALA A 219 2.86 14.53 4.99
C ALA A 219 4.33 14.89 5.17
N VAL A 220 4.68 15.32 6.39
CA VAL A 220 6.05 15.74 6.76
C VAL A 220 6.43 15.14 8.11
N ASN A 221 7.70 15.24 8.48
CA ASN A 221 8.18 14.89 9.80
C ASN A 221 8.24 16.13 10.68
N MET A 222 7.86 16.00 11.95
CA MET A 222 8.09 17.00 12.98
C MET A 222 8.98 16.41 14.06
N VAL A 223 10.09 17.08 14.37
CA VAL A 223 11.17 16.55 15.19
C VAL A 223 11.64 17.56 16.22
N ASN A 224 11.72 17.16 17.48
CA ASN A 224 12.34 17.93 18.55
C ASN A 224 13.79 17.46 18.76
N ALA A 225 14.74 18.29 18.36
CA ALA A 225 16.15 18.06 18.61
C ALA A 225 16.66 19.12 19.61
N ASN A 226 17.09 18.64 20.77
CA ASN A 226 17.68 19.48 21.84
C ASN A 226 16.76 20.63 22.30
N GLY A 227 15.45 20.38 22.40
CA GLY A 227 14.46 21.34 22.90
C GLY A 227 13.92 22.30 21.83
N LYS A 228 14.34 22.15 20.57
CA LYS A 228 13.85 22.94 19.44
C LYS A 228 13.18 22.03 18.41
N TRP A 229 12.04 22.49 17.91
CA TRP A 229 11.26 21.79 16.90
C TRP A 229 11.67 22.17 15.48
N TYR A 230 11.64 21.19 14.58
CA TYR A 230 11.96 21.32 13.16
C TYR A 230 11.00 20.49 12.31
N VAL A 231 10.75 20.93 11.09
CA VAL A 231 10.07 20.13 10.07
C VAL A 231 11.10 19.57 9.08
N ILE A 232 10.99 18.29 8.76
CA ILE A 232 11.68 17.69 7.59
C ILE A 232 10.63 17.39 6.53
N ASP A 233 10.83 17.91 5.32
CA ASP A 233 10.03 17.57 4.15
C ASP A 233 10.87 16.78 3.13
N PRO A 234 10.91 15.44 3.25
CA PRO A 234 11.73 14.60 2.37
C PRO A 234 11.27 14.68 0.90
N THR A 235 10.09 15.21 0.61
CA THR A 235 9.60 15.31 -0.77
C THR A 235 10.35 16.35 -1.61
N LEU A 236 10.96 17.33 -0.94
CA LEU A 236 11.78 18.36 -1.55
C LEU A 236 13.21 17.90 -1.87
N SER A 237 13.60 16.67 -1.53
CA SER A 237 14.96 16.14 -1.76
C SER A 237 15.42 16.28 -3.23
N SER A 238 14.51 16.06 -4.18
CA SER A 238 14.81 16.25 -5.61
C SER A 238 15.04 17.71 -5.99
N SER A 239 14.33 18.63 -5.34
CA SER A 239 14.47 20.08 -5.54
C SER A 239 15.79 20.58 -4.95
N VAL A 240 16.22 20.06 -3.80
CA VAL A 240 17.55 20.37 -3.23
C VAL A 240 18.67 19.93 -4.17
N ARG A 241 18.64 18.68 -4.66
CA ARG A 241 19.63 18.19 -5.64
C ARG A 241 19.70 19.06 -6.90
N LYS A 242 18.57 19.63 -7.32
CA LYS A 242 18.47 20.54 -8.48
C LYS A 242 18.76 22.00 -8.12
N LYS A 243 19.10 22.30 -6.86
CA LYS A 243 19.36 23.64 -6.31
C LYS A 243 18.19 24.61 -6.50
N GLN A 244 16.96 24.08 -6.43
CA GLN A 244 15.72 24.86 -6.52
C GLN A 244 15.24 25.31 -5.14
N VAL A 245 15.60 24.55 -4.10
CA VAL A 245 15.42 24.91 -2.69
C VAL A 245 16.73 24.60 -1.96
N GLU A 246 17.00 25.28 -0.84
CA GLU A 246 18.29 25.17 -0.15
C GLU A 246 18.41 23.93 0.74
N SER A 247 17.30 23.51 1.35
CA SER A 247 17.27 22.42 2.33
C SER A 247 15.87 21.81 2.37
N ILE A 248 15.78 20.60 2.93
CA ILE A 248 14.52 19.96 3.32
C ILE A 248 14.20 20.12 4.81
N LEU A 249 15.06 20.79 5.58
CA LEU A 249 14.93 21.05 7.03
C LEU A 249 14.50 22.49 7.30
N PHE A 250 13.44 22.67 8.09
CA PHE A 250 12.81 23.97 8.33
C PHE A 250 12.64 24.25 9.83
N GLU A 251 13.03 25.46 10.24
CA GLU A 251 12.69 26.02 11.56
C GLU A 251 11.37 26.80 11.55
N ASN A 252 10.95 27.24 10.36
CA ASN A 252 9.66 27.86 10.09
C ASN A 252 9.20 27.33 8.74
N TYR A 253 8.05 26.66 8.73
CA TYR A 253 7.57 25.90 7.60
C TYR A 253 6.26 26.49 7.07
N ASP A 254 6.34 27.10 5.88
CA ASP A 254 5.22 27.70 5.18
C ASP A 254 4.73 26.78 4.05
N VAL A 255 3.80 25.89 4.41
CA VAL A 255 3.16 24.95 3.46
C VAL A 255 2.48 25.70 2.31
N SER A 256 1.89 26.86 2.60
CA SER A 256 1.11 27.61 1.62
C SER A 256 2.03 28.24 0.59
N GLU A 257 3.20 28.74 1.01
CA GLU A 257 4.22 29.26 0.10
C GLU A 257 4.85 28.15 -0.76
N ILE A 258 5.15 26.99 -0.17
CA ILE A 258 5.85 25.89 -0.86
C ILE A 258 4.93 25.17 -1.87
N TYR A 259 3.69 24.88 -1.47
CA TYR A 259 2.79 23.98 -2.22
C TYR A 259 1.50 24.65 -2.71
N GLY A 260 1.15 25.85 -2.22
CA GLY A 260 -0.11 26.51 -2.56
C GLY A 260 -1.35 25.82 -1.97
N ILE A 261 -1.18 25.03 -0.91
CA ILE A 261 -2.26 24.31 -0.20
C ILE A 261 -2.49 24.90 1.20
N GLU A 262 -3.67 24.68 1.77
CA GLU A 262 -3.99 25.14 3.12
C GLU A 262 -3.09 24.47 4.17
N ASN A 263 -2.53 25.27 5.08
CA ASN A 263 -1.81 24.76 6.25
C ASN A 263 -2.78 24.22 7.31
N ARG A 264 -3.43 23.10 7.02
CA ARG A 264 -4.41 22.46 7.91
C ARG A 264 -3.89 21.10 8.34
N ILE A 265 -3.51 21.00 9.61
CA ILE A 265 -3.02 19.78 10.24
C ILE A 265 -4.22 18.95 10.66
N PHE A 266 -4.33 17.70 10.20
CA PHE A 266 -5.47 16.84 10.55
C PHE A 266 -5.08 15.59 11.34
N ALA A 267 -3.81 15.18 11.32
CA ALA A 267 -3.32 14.17 12.23
C ALA A 267 -1.84 14.37 12.59
N ILE A 268 -1.46 13.84 13.75
CA ILE A 268 -0.08 13.74 14.24
C ILE A 268 0.08 12.33 14.79
N GLU A 269 1.11 11.60 14.36
CA GLU A 269 1.19 10.18 14.65
C GLU A 269 2.60 9.57 14.61
N ASN A 270 2.76 8.45 15.31
CA ASN A 270 3.92 7.55 15.25
C ASN A 270 3.57 6.14 15.78
N ASP A 271 4.55 5.36 16.23
CA ASP A 271 4.37 4.00 16.76
C ASP A 271 3.53 3.93 18.03
N ARG A 272 3.51 5.01 18.84
CA ARG A 272 2.82 5.07 20.13
C ARG A 272 1.57 5.93 20.10
N TYR A 273 1.62 7.07 19.41
CA TYR A 273 0.59 8.09 19.48
C TYR A 273 -0.14 8.27 18.17
N PHE A 274 -1.46 8.44 18.26
CA PHE A 274 -2.33 8.82 17.16
C PHE A 274 -3.26 9.94 17.63
N ILE A 275 -3.01 11.14 17.12
CA ILE A 275 -3.82 12.33 17.34
C ILE A 275 -4.55 12.62 16.04
N PHE A 276 -5.88 12.56 16.04
CA PHE A 276 -6.71 12.86 14.88
C PHE A 276 -7.62 14.05 15.16
N LEU A 277 -7.31 15.17 14.52
CA LEU A 277 -7.97 16.48 14.68
C LEU A 277 -9.22 16.62 13.78
N GLY A 278 -9.45 15.63 12.91
CA GLY A 278 -10.58 15.52 12.00
C GLY A 278 -10.42 16.37 10.74
N CYS A 279 -10.51 15.74 9.57
CA CYS A 279 -10.66 16.41 8.28
C CYS A 279 -11.07 15.38 7.22
N TRP A 280 -11.97 15.78 6.31
CA TRP A 280 -12.47 15.03 5.15
C TRP A 280 -13.16 13.69 5.46
N GLY A 281 -14.22 13.42 4.69
CA GLY A 281 -15.15 12.32 4.94
C GLY A 281 -14.46 10.97 5.14
N VAL A 282 -15.14 10.11 5.90
CA VAL A 282 -15.01 8.65 6.05
C VAL A 282 -13.98 8.01 7.00
N TRP A 283 -12.97 8.71 7.54
CA TRP A 283 -11.91 8.03 8.32
C TRP A 283 -12.42 7.59 9.69
N TYR A 284 -13.00 8.55 10.42
CA TYR A 284 -13.69 8.33 11.67
C TYR A 284 -14.74 9.43 11.91
N SER A 285 -15.84 9.10 12.59
CA SER A 285 -16.87 10.08 12.98
C SER A 285 -16.45 10.94 14.18
N ASP A 286 -15.38 10.56 14.86
CA ASP A 286 -14.88 11.17 16.10
C ASP A 286 -13.46 11.73 15.94
N PHE A 287 -13.01 12.42 16.99
CA PHE A 287 -11.66 12.96 17.16
C PHE A 287 -10.92 12.09 18.16
N TYR A 288 -9.64 11.80 17.92
CA TYR A 288 -8.89 10.87 18.75
C TYR A 288 -7.60 11.43 19.32
N SER A 289 -7.28 10.99 20.53
CA SER A 289 -5.94 11.03 21.10
C SER A 289 -5.80 9.92 22.12
N ASN A 290 -4.70 9.16 22.04
CA ASN A 290 -4.26 8.26 23.10
C ASN A 290 -3.07 8.84 23.90
N MET A 291 -2.73 10.11 23.68
CA MET A 291 -1.72 10.86 24.43
C MET A 291 -2.36 11.52 25.66
N ASP A 292 -1.63 11.58 26.78
CA ASP A 292 -2.11 12.28 27.96
C ASP A 292 -2.20 13.80 27.72
N ASN A 293 -3.09 14.47 28.45
CA ASN A 293 -3.44 15.87 28.18
C ASN A 293 -2.26 16.84 28.28
N VAL A 294 -1.33 16.63 29.21
CA VAL A 294 -0.20 17.54 29.42
C VAL A 294 0.79 17.40 28.28
N THR A 295 1.15 16.17 27.93
CA THR A 295 2.03 15.89 26.80
C THR A 295 1.41 16.37 25.49
N LEU A 296 0.11 16.10 25.29
CA LEU A 296 -0.62 16.53 24.09
C LEU A 296 -0.60 18.04 23.91
N HIS A 297 -0.84 18.80 24.99
CA HIS A 297 -0.77 20.26 24.94
C HIS A 297 0.62 20.74 24.50
N ASN A 298 1.67 20.22 25.13
CA ASN A 298 3.05 20.61 24.82
C ASN A 298 3.47 20.27 23.39
N VAL A 299 3.06 19.09 22.90
CA VAL A 299 3.32 18.66 21.52
C VAL A 299 2.57 19.57 20.54
N LEU A 300 1.29 19.85 20.77
CA LEU A 300 0.51 20.72 19.89
C LEU A 300 1.05 22.16 19.88
N GLU A 301 1.46 22.73 21.01
CA GLU A 301 2.12 24.04 21.04
C GLU A 301 3.44 24.04 20.25
N GLY A 302 4.25 22.99 20.43
CA GLY A 302 5.48 22.79 19.67
C GLY A 302 5.23 22.73 18.16
N VAL A 303 4.23 21.94 17.76
CA VAL A 303 3.78 21.83 16.37
C VAL A 303 3.37 23.18 15.82
N LEU A 304 2.44 23.89 16.48
CA LEU A 304 1.94 25.17 16.00
C LEU A 304 3.03 26.25 15.89
N SER A 305 4.10 26.15 16.69
CA SER A 305 5.17 27.16 16.71
C SER A 305 6.06 27.16 15.46
N VAL A 306 6.14 26.03 14.73
CA VAL A 306 7.01 25.88 13.55
C VAL A 306 6.24 26.07 12.24
N PHE A 307 4.95 25.76 12.23
CA PHE A 307 4.11 25.93 11.05
C PHE A 307 3.64 27.39 10.95
N ASN A 308 3.63 27.97 9.74
CA ASN A 308 3.15 29.34 9.54
C ASN A 308 1.61 29.40 9.45
N ASN A 309 0.95 30.00 10.44
CA ASN A 309 -0.51 30.12 10.57
C ASN A 309 -1.31 28.80 10.35
N PRO A 310 -0.97 27.71 11.06
CA PRO A 310 -1.66 26.42 10.91
C PRO A 310 -3.07 26.45 11.51
N PHE A 311 -3.98 25.69 10.89
CA PHE A 311 -5.27 25.33 11.45
C PHE A 311 -5.23 23.90 12.01
N LEU A 312 -5.84 23.68 13.18
CA LEU A 312 -6.02 22.33 13.75
C LEU A 312 -7.34 21.72 13.29
N GLY A 313 -7.27 20.81 12.32
CA GLY A 313 -8.42 20.08 11.78
C GLY A 313 -9.40 20.94 10.97
N SER A 314 -10.52 20.34 10.57
CA SER A 314 -11.58 20.99 9.78
C SER A 314 -12.30 22.09 10.57
N LYS A 315 -12.40 21.91 11.90
CA LYS A 315 -13.07 22.84 12.83
C LYS A 315 -12.19 23.99 13.29
N ASN A 316 -10.89 23.98 12.97
CA ASN A 316 -9.90 24.88 13.54
C ASN A 316 -9.95 24.91 15.08
N TRP A 317 -9.59 23.78 15.67
CA TRP A 317 -9.62 23.60 17.12
C TRP A 317 -8.69 24.57 17.85
N GLU A 318 -9.17 25.09 18.98
CA GLU A 318 -8.29 25.50 20.08
C GLU A 318 -7.76 24.24 20.79
N ILE A 319 -6.49 24.24 21.21
CA ILE A 319 -5.82 23.06 21.80
C ILE A 319 -6.64 22.46 22.96
N ASN A 320 -7.05 23.31 23.91
CA ASN A 320 -7.76 22.87 25.11
C ASN A 320 -9.15 22.30 24.81
N ASP A 321 -9.82 22.83 23.78
CA ASP A 321 -11.12 22.32 23.35
C ASP A 321 -10.98 20.95 22.70
N PHE A 322 -9.95 20.76 21.86
CA PHE A 322 -9.65 19.44 21.29
C PHE A 322 -9.33 18.41 22.37
N ILE A 323 -8.46 18.74 23.33
CA ILE A 323 -8.08 17.83 24.43
C ILE A 323 -9.32 17.34 25.20
N LYS A 324 -10.31 18.21 25.39
CA LYS A 324 -11.54 17.87 26.11
C LYS A 324 -12.46 16.94 25.31
N GLU A 325 -12.47 17.07 24.00
CA GLU A 325 -13.39 16.34 23.10
C GLU A 325 -12.78 15.06 22.51
N ALA A 326 -11.44 14.95 22.50
CA ALA A 326 -10.74 13.80 21.94
C ALA A 326 -11.01 12.51 22.72
N LYS A 327 -11.28 11.42 22.00
CA LYS A 327 -11.51 10.09 22.55
C LYS A 327 -10.27 9.20 22.40
N PRO A 328 -10.07 8.18 23.24
CA PRO A 328 -9.09 7.14 22.96
C PRO A 328 -9.42 6.42 21.65
N ASN A 329 -8.41 6.15 20.82
CA ASN A 329 -8.59 5.32 19.63
C ASN A 329 -8.52 3.83 20.04
N PRO A 330 -9.53 3.00 19.70
CA PRO A 330 -9.57 1.60 20.11
C PRO A 330 -8.49 0.73 19.44
N ASP A 331 -7.97 1.15 18.28
CA ASP A 331 -6.95 0.41 17.52
C ASP A 331 -5.52 0.68 18.03
N MET A 332 -5.35 1.54 19.03
CA MET A 332 -4.06 1.99 19.55
C MET A 332 -3.70 1.36 20.88
N VAL A 333 -2.69 0.50 20.87
CA VAL A 333 -2.02 0.07 22.11
C VAL A 333 -1.01 1.14 22.53
N ASN A 334 -1.06 1.59 23.79
CA ASN A 334 -0.16 2.62 24.33
C ASN A 334 1.21 2.02 24.75
N VAL A 335 1.91 1.43 23.79
CA VAL A 335 3.27 0.89 23.94
C VAL A 335 4.13 1.39 22.78
N SER A 336 5.40 1.62 23.05
CA SER A 336 6.36 2.16 22.08
C SER A 336 7.45 1.16 21.75
N LEU A 337 8.03 1.31 20.57
CA LEU A 337 9.20 0.54 20.14
C LEU A 337 10.35 0.75 21.13
N PRO A 338 10.88 -0.32 21.77
CA PRO A 338 11.86 -0.19 22.85
C PRO A 338 13.30 -0.29 22.38
N TYR A 339 13.54 -0.78 21.16
CA TYR A 339 14.87 -1.13 20.68
C TYR A 339 15.40 -0.11 19.67
N THR A 340 16.56 0.44 20.00
CA THR A 340 17.28 1.46 19.24
C THR A 340 18.61 0.90 18.75
N VAL A 341 19.33 1.68 17.95
CA VAL A 341 20.71 1.38 17.51
C VAL A 341 21.67 1.06 18.67
N LYS A 342 21.42 1.56 19.89
CA LYS A 342 22.20 1.24 21.09
C LYS A 342 22.04 -0.22 21.54
N ASN A 343 20.94 -0.87 21.17
CA ASN A 343 20.65 -2.27 21.50
C ASN A 343 21.23 -3.24 20.47
N ALA A 344 21.66 -2.77 19.29
CA ALA A 344 22.10 -3.61 18.20
C ALA A 344 23.38 -4.38 18.53
N THR A 345 23.38 -5.70 18.30
CA THR A 345 24.53 -6.59 18.53
C THR A 345 25.16 -7.04 17.21
N GLY A 346 26.47 -7.27 17.20
CA GLY A 346 27.20 -7.68 16.00
C GLY A 346 28.49 -6.90 15.78
N SER A 347 29.36 -7.43 14.93
CA SER A 347 30.66 -6.87 14.61
C SER A 347 30.64 -5.95 13.38
N SER A 348 29.69 -6.17 12.46
CA SER A 348 29.49 -5.36 11.25
C SER A 348 28.16 -4.59 11.28
N ILE A 349 27.99 -3.62 10.38
CA ILE A 349 26.72 -2.88 10.21
C ILE A 349 25.60 -3.84 9.82
N ASP A 350 25.86 -4.81 8.94
CA ASP A 350 24.87 -5.80 8.52
C ASP A 350 24.42 -6.70 9.68
N GLU A 351 25.35 -7.18 10.49
CA GLU A 351 25.04 -7.99 11.68
C GLU A 351 24.21 -7.20 12.69
N LYS A 352 24.60 -5.94 12.96
CA LYS A 352 23.87 -5.03 13.84
C LYS A 352 22.47 -4.74 13.35
N ALA A 353 22.32 -4.45 12.06
CA ALA A 353 21.02 -4.16 11.46
C ALA A 353 20.08 -5.36 11.53
N ASN A 354 20.58 -6.56 11.23
CA ASN A 354 19.81 -7.80 11.34
C ASN A 354 19.43 -8.10 12.80
N SER A 355 20.34 -7.87 13.76
CA SER A 355 20.04 -7.99 15.19
C SER A 355 18.92 -7.04 15.61
N LEU A 356 18.98 -5.77 15.19
CA LEU A 356 18.01 -4.75 15.56
C LEU A 356 16.63 -5.00 14.94
N SER A 357 16.59 -5.31 13.65
CA SER A 357 15.37 -5.70 12.93
C SER A 357 14.70 -6.91 13.60
N LYS A 358 15.47 -7.94 13.96
CA LYS A 358 14.96 -9.13 14.66
C LYS A 358 14.36 -8.79 16.03
N MET A 359 15.03 -7.96 16.83
CA MET A 359 14.52 -7.56 18.15
C MET A 359 13.21 -6.79 18.05
N ASN A 360 13.10 -5.87 17.08
CA ASN A 360 11.86 -5.13 16.84
C ASN A 360 10.74 -6.03 16.32
N TYR A 361 11.05 -6.97 15.41
CA TYR A 361 10.09 -7.98 14.97
C TYR A 361 9.55 -8.82 16.14
N GLU A 362 10.42 -9.31 17.02
CA GLU A 362 10.00 -10.07 18.21
C GLU A 362 9.18 -9.24 19.19
N PHE A 363 9.43 -7.93 19.30
CA PHE A 363 8.60 -7.02 20.08
C PHE A 363 7.21 -6.88 19.46
N ILE A 364 7.13 -6.60 18.16
CA ILE A 364 5.87 -6.41 17.42
C ILE A 364 5.01 -7.68 17.51
N LEU A 365 5.60 -8.87 17.33
CA LEU A 365 4.90 -10.14 17.50
C LEU A 365 4.28 -10.31 18.89
N LYS A 366 4.91 -9.78 19.95
CA LYS A 366 4.37 -9.84 21.32
C LYS A 366 3.27 -8.82 21.57
N GLN A 367 3.24 -7.72 20.81
CA GLN A 367 2.22 -6.68 20.93
C GLN A 367 1.04 -6.87 19.98
N ALA A 368 1.22 -7.65 18.92
CA ALA A 368 0.11 -8.11 18.09
C ALA A 368 -0.87 -8.89 18.98
N GLU A 369 -2.08 -8.35 19.14
CA GLU A 369 -3.12 -8.96 19.96
C GLU A 369 -3.75 -10.18 19.26
N PRO A 370 -4.52 -11.01 19.99
CA PRO A 370 -5.26 -12.13 19.41
C PRO A 370 -6.15 -11.69 18.25
N GLU A 371 -6.46 -12.67 17.41
CA GLU A 371 -7.09 -12.54 16.09
C GLU A 371 -8.34 -11.65 16.04
N ASP A 372 -9.09 -11.55 17.13
CA ASP A 372 -10.40 -10.89 17.20
C ASP A 372 -10.36 -9.38 17.48
N LEU A 373 -9.20 -8.79 17.80
CA LEU A 373 -9.04 -7.37 18.11
C LEU A 373 -7.82 -6.76 17.40
N PRO A 374 -7.92 -6.45 16.09
CA PRO A 374 -6.81 -5.88 15.34
C PRO A 374 -6.31 -4.57 15.96
N ASN A 375 -4.99 -4.45 16.14
CA ASN A 375 -4.33 -3.23 16.61
C ASN A 375 -3.29 -2.74 15.60
N GLN A 376 -2.54 -1.69 15.91
CA GLN A 376 -1.53 -1.17 14.99
C GLN A 376 -0.39 -2.16 14.70
N TYR A 377 -0.04 -3.00 15.68
CA TYR A 377 1.07 -3.96 15.57
C TYR A 377 0.69 -5.21 14.77
N SER A 378 -0.52 -5.73 14.94
CA SER A 378 -1.00 -6.83 14.09
C SER A 378 -1.08 -6.36 12.63
N ARG A 379 -1.64 -5.17 12.37
CA ARG A 379 -1.67 -4.57 11.03
C ARG A 379 -0.26 -4.31 10.45
N ALA A 380 0.73 -4.00 11.29
CA ALA A 380 2.12 -3.84 10.84
C ALA A 380 2.72 -5.14 10.28
N LEU A 381 2.35 -6.32 10.83
CA LEU A 381 2.81 -7.61 10.31
C LEU A 381 2.29 -7.88 8.89
N TYR A 382 1.03 -7.51 8.63
CA TYR A 382 0.43 -7.58 7.29
C TYR A 382 1.07 -6.57 6.34
N ALA A 383 1.24 -5.32 6.76
CA ALA A 383 1.93 -4.30 5.95
C ALA A 383 3.42 -4.65 5.70
N TYR A 384 4.02 -5.51 6.53
CA TYR A 384 5.33 -6.12 6.30
C TYR A 384 5.28 -7.35 5.38
N ASN A 385 4.12 -7.68 4.84
CA ASN A 385 3.89 -8.69 3.82
C ASN A 385 4.18 -10.13 4.27
N LEU A 386 4.06 -10.46 5.57
CA LEU A 386 4.39 -11.81 6.05
C LEU A 386 3.38 -12.88 5.62
N ILE A 387 3.87 -14.01 5.11
CA ILE A 387 3.02 -15.17 4.76
C ILE A 387 2.35 -15.76 6.01
N ASN A 388 3.13 -15.96 7.07
CA ASN A 388 2.69 -16.63 8.29
C ASN A 388 1.98 -15.63 9.22
N VAL A 389 0.75 -15.33 8.86
CA VAL A 389 -0.21 -14.51 9.59
C VAL A 389 -1.51 -15.30 9.74
N SER A 390 -2.38 -14.91 10.67
CA SER A 390 -3.62 -15.62 10.95
C SER A 390 -4.60 -15.64 9.77
N TYR A 391 -4.69 -14.53 9.03
CA TYR A 391 -5.64 -14.33 7.93
C TYR A 391 -4.93 -14.02 6.61
N PRO A 392 -4.18 -14.97 6.00
CA PRO A 392 -3.62 -14.77 4.67
C PRO A 392 -4.68 -14.47 3.61
N GLN A 393 -5.96 -14.77 3.89
CA GLN A 393 -7.13 -14.32 3.12
C GLN A 393 -7.09 -12.83 2.78
N ALA A 394 -6.53 -11.99 3.67
CA ALA A 394 -6.36 -10.56 3.42
C ALA A 394 -5.55 -10.26 2.15
N TYR A 395 -4.58 -11.10 1.78
CA TYR A 395 -3.79 -10.93 0.55
C TYR A 395 -4.60 -11.28 -0.72
N ALA A 396 -5.44 -12.32 -0.65
CA ALA A 396 -6.35 -12.67 -1.75
C ALA A 396 -7.44 -11.61 -1.92
N ASN A 397 -8.02 -11.15 -0.81
CA ASN A 397 -8.99 -10.06 -0.80
C ASN A 397 -8.36 -8.77 -1.34
N ALA A 398 -7.14 -8.42 -0.95
CA ALA A 398 -6.39 -7.28 -1.48
C ALA A 398 -6.17 -7.39 -3.00
N ALA A 399 -5.80 -8.58 -3.48
CA ALA A 399 -5.54 -8.82 -4.90
C ALA A 399 -6.79 -8.67 -5.77
N LYS A 400 -7.96 -9.03 -5.24
CA LYS A 400 -9.25 -8.81 -5.89
C LYS A 400 -9.52 -7.33 -6.17
N TYR A 401 -9.11 -6.46 -5.24
CA TYR A 401 -9.32 -5.02 -5.34
C TYR A 401 -8.18 -4.24 -6.02
N ALA A 402 -7.07 -4.90 -6.30
CA ALA A 402 -5.90 -4.24 -6.87
C ALA A 402 -6.17 -3.78 -8.30
N ALA A 403 -5.64 -2.60 -8.66
CA ALA A 403 -6.02 -1.95 -9.91
C ALA A 403 -5.46 -2.66 -11.14
N TRP A 404 -4.24 -3.21 -11.06
CA TRP A 404 -3.65 -3.93 -12.19
C TRP A 404 -4.31 -5.27 -12.42
N THR A 405 -4.71 -5.98 -11.36
CA THR A 405 -5.44 -7.25 -11.50
C THR A 405 -6.85 -7.03 -12.02
N SER A 406 -7.52 -5.95 -11.62
CA SER A 406 -8.83 -5.57 -12.17
C SER A 406 -8.74 -5.21 -13.65
N TRP A 407 -7.83 -4.30 -14.03
CA TRP A 407 -7.61 -3.94 -15.43
C TRP A 407 -7.21 -5.16 -16.28
N LEU A 408 -6.32 -6.01 -15.78
CA LEU A 408 -5.92 -7.21 -16.52
C LEU A 408 -7.07 -8.22 -16.63
N GLY A 409 -7.93 -8.32 -15.61
CA GLY A 409 -9.15 -9.12 -15.64
C GLY A 409 -10.01 -8.75 -16.84
N ASP A 410 -10.34 -7.46 -16.97
CA ASP A 410 -11.13 -6.94 -18.08
C ASP A 410 -10.48 -7.19 -19.46
N GLU A 411 -9.16 -7.00 -19.57
CA GLU A 411 -8.43 -7.18 -20.84
C GLU A 411 -8.29 -8.64 -21.27
N LEU A 412 -8.22 -9.57 -20.31
CA LEU A 412 -8.02 -10.99 -20.60
C LEU A 412 -9.32 -11.81 -20.64
N ASP A 413 -10.43 -11.25 -20.14
CA ASP A 413 -11.75 -11.88 -20.07
C ASP A 413 -12.10 -12.58 -21.40
N ALA A 414 -12.57 -13.82 -21.31
CA ALA A 414 -12.85 -14.66 -22.45
C ALA A 414 -14.24 -15.29 -22.43
N ASP A 415 -14.63 -15.86 -23.56
CA ASP A 415 -15.90 -16.55 -23.76
C ASP A 415 -15.95 -17.94 -23.09
N THR A 416 -14.82 -18.47 -22.61
CA THR A 416 -14.76 -19.80 -21.97
C THR A 416 -13.76 -19.84 -20.82
N LEU A 417 -14.09 -20.63 -19.78
CA LEU A 417 -13.25 -20.82 -18.58
C LEU A 417 -11.84 -21.28 -18.91
N CYS A 418 -11.70 -22.21 -19.85
CA CYS A 418 -10.39 -22.71 -20.29
C CYS A 418 -9.52 -21.61 -20.92
N LYS A 419 -10.14 -20.65 -21.64
CA LYS A 419 -9.43 -19.50 -22.20
C LYS A 419 -9.05 -18.50 -21.12
N ASP A 420 -9.90 -18.21 -20.14
CA ASP A 420 -9.56 -17.34 -19.00
C ASP A 420 -8.32 -17.85 -18.28
N ILE A 421 -8.34 -19.14 -17.92
CA ILE A 421 -7.24 -19.83 -17.23
C ILE A 421 -5.97 -19.77 -18.07
N SER A 422 -6.05 -20.19 -19.33
CA SER A 422 -4.89 -20.24 -20.24
C SER A 422 -4.31 -18.86 -20.51
N ARG A 423 -5.16 -17.82 -20.70
CA ARG A 423 -4.69 -16.45 -20.91
C ARG A 423 -4.01 -15.90 -19.67
N THR A 424 -4.62 -16.11 -18.50
CA THR A 424 -4.07 -15.63 -17.22
C THR A 424 -2.69 -16.22 -16.95
N VAL A 425 -2.57 -17.55 -16.93
CA VAL A 425 -1.29 -18.19 -16.59
C VAL A 425 -0.19 -17.84 -17.59
N ASN A 426 -0.51 -17.81 -18.89
CA ASN A 426 0.47 -17.47 -19.92
C ASN A 426 0.87 -16.00 -19.86
N TRP A 427 -0.08 -15.09 -19.65
CA TRP A 427 0.25 -13.67 -19.53
C TRP A 427 1.17 -13.43 -18.33
N VAL A 428 0.85 -13.99 -17.17
CA VAL A 428 1.64 -13.84 -15.94
C VAL A 428 3.06 -14.37 -16.17
N ARG A 429 3.21 -15.62 -16.66
CA ARG A 429 4.53 -16.22 -16.91
C ARG A 429 5.38 -15.48 -17.95
N LEU A 430 4.74 -14.88 -18.96
CA LEU A 430 5.44 -14.14 -20.01
C LEU A 430 5.84 -12.72 -19.59
N ASN A 431 5.09 -12.09 -18.70
CA ASN A 431 5.25 -10.67 -18.35
C ASN A 431 5.85 -10.42 -16.96
N ILE A 432 5.83 -11.41 -16.07
CA ILE A 432 6.38 -11.33 -14.72
C ILE A 432 7.46 -12.41 -14.61
N LYS A 433 8.72 -11.98 -14.53
CA LYS A 433 9.82 -12.92 -14.41
C LYS A 433 9.82 -13.56 -13.02
N THR A 434 9.83 -14.90 -12.99
CA THR A 434 9.97 -15.66 -11.74
C THR A 434 11.30 -15.37 -11.07
N SER A 435 11.24 -14.55 -10.02
CA SER A 435 12.38 -14.08 -9.24
C SER A 435 11.87 -13.51 -7.94
N GLN A 436 12.48 -13.93 -6.84
CA GLN A 436 12.22 -13.36 -5.53
C GLN A 436 12.57 -11.86 -5.52
N VAL A 437 11.65 -11.01 -5.06
CA VAL A 437 11.86 -9.54 -4.90
C VAL A 437 11.88 -9.16 -3.41
N LEU A 438 10.93 -9.68 -2.64
CA LEU A 438 10.89 -9.58 -1.17
C LEU A 438 11.55 -10.79 -0.51
N ASN A 439 11.54 -10.94 0.82
CA ASN A 439 12.10 -12.14 1.45
C ASN A 439 11.25 -13.39 1.15
N LYS A 440 11.83 -14.60 1.25
CA LYS A 440 11.16 -15.88 0.94
C LYS A 440 9.87 -16.11 1.75
N ASN A 441 9.76 -15.51 2.93
CA ASN A 441 8.59 -15.60 3.81
C ASN A 441 7.60 -14.44 3.64
N GLN A 442 7.69 -13.70 2.54
CA GLN A 442 6.84 -12.54 2.25
C GLN A 442 6.08 -12.69 0.94
N ILE A 443 4.88 -12.09 0.89
CA ILE A 443 4.01 -12.00 -0.29
C ILE A 443 3.89 -10.53 -0.69
N ALA A 444 4.36 -10.16 -1.86
CA ALA A 444 4.11 -8.82 -2.35
C ALA A 444 2.61 -8.63 -2.65
N PHE A 445 2.06 -7.46 -2.35
CA PHE A 445 0.71 -7.10 -2.78
C PHE A 445 0.60 -7.17 -4.31
N ALA A 446 -0.62 -7.44 -4.81
CA ALA A 446 -0.81 -7.89 -6.18
C ALA A 446 -0.35 -6.91 -7.28
N ASP A 447 -0.34 -5.61 -7.01
CA ASP A 447 0.12 -4.58 -7.97
C ASP A 447 1.67 -4.53 -8.07
N PHE A 448 2.40 -5.00 -7.06
CA PHE A 448 3.86 -4.90 -7.00
C PHE A 448 4.58 -5.67 -8.10
N PRO A 449 4.24 -6.95 -8.40
CA PRO A 449 4.94 -7.73 -9.41
C PRO A 449 4.74 -7.17 -10.83
N TYR A 450 3.63 -6.47 -11.08
CA TYR A 450 3.39 -5.76 -12.33
C TYR A 450 4.37 -4.60 -12.52
N ILE A 451 4.53 -3.79 -11.48
CA ILE A 451 5.43 -2.64 -11.46
C ILE A 451 6.88 -3.11 -11.63
N MET A 452 7.29 -4.11 -10.87
CA MET A 452 8.67 -4.62 -10.86
C MET A 452 8.99 -5.57 -12.03
N ARG A 453 7.98 -6.05 -12.75
CA ARG A 453 8.07 -7.13 -13.76
C ARG A 453 8.77 -8.39 -13.24
N LYS A 454 8.69 -8.62 -11.93
CA LYS A 454 9.33 -9.70 -11.19
C LYS A 454 8.48 -10.07 -9.99
N GLY A 455 8.44 -11.36 -9.67
CA GLY A 455 7.78 -11.87 -8.48
C GLY A 455 8.11 -13.35 -8.29
N SER A 456 8.04 -13.81 -7.05
CA SER A 456 8.03 -15.24 -6.74
C SER A 456 6.82 -15.93 -7.38
N THR A 457 6.82 -17.26 -7.39
CA THR A 457 5.64 -18.03 -7.83
C THR A 457 4.41 -17.73 -6.97
N LEU A 458 4.61 -17.40 -5.69
CA LEU A 458 3.55 -16.99 -4.78
C LEU A 458 2.99 -15.61 -5.13
N ASP A 459 3.84 -14.64 -5.40
CA ASP A 459 3.40 -13.32 -5.88
C ASP A 459 2.59 -13.46 -7.19
N GLN A 460 3.03 -14.34 -8.10
CA GLN A 460 2.35 -14.63 -9.35
C GLN A 460 1.00 -15.35 -9.16
N ALA A 461 0.89 -16.23 -8.17
CA ALA A 461 -0.37 -16.88 -7.82
C ALA A 461 -1.39 -15.88 -7.27
N ILE A 462 -0.96 -14.94 -6.42
CA ILE A 462 -1.81 -13.83 -5.92
C ILE A 462 -2.28 -12.93 -7.07
N VAL A 463 -1.37 -12.59 -7.98
CA VAL A 463 -1.69 -11.83 -9.20
C VAL A 463 -2.75 -12.57 -10.04
N ALA A 464 -2.55 -13.85 -10.29
CA ALA A 464 -3.49 -14.65 -11.07
C ALA A 464 -4.85 -14.81 -10.37
N TYR A 465 -4.87 -14.96 -9.05
CA TYR A 465 -6.09 -14.98 -8.24
C TYR A 465 -6.90 -13.70 -8.47
N GLY A 466 -6.29 -12.53 -8.24
CA GLY A 466 -6.96 -11.24 -8.42
C GLY A 466 -7.44 -11.03 -9.85
N THR A 467 -6.66 -11.48 -10.84
CA THR A 467 -7.01 -11.34 -12.26
C THR A 467 -8.24 -12.19 -12.61
N LEU A 468 -8.27 -13.47 -12.24
CA LEU A 468 -9.43 -14.35 -12.49
C LEU A 468 -10.67 -13.88 -11.72
N ARG A 469 -10.53 -13.41 -10.47
CA ARG A 469 -11.64 -12.83 -9.70
C ARG A 469 -12.34 -11.68 -10.42
N ASN A 470 -11.62 -10.95 -11.28
CA ASN A 470 -12.14 -9.86 -12.09
C ASN A 470 -12.65 -10.28 -13.48
N MET A 471 -12.70 -11.58 -13.82
CA MET A 471 -13.25 -12.09 -15.09
C MET A 471 -14.67 -12.68 -14.94
N ASN A 472 -15.39 -12.79 -16.06
CA ASN A 472 -16.73 -13.35 -16.10
C ASN A 472 -16.73 -14.88 -16.19
N LYS A 473 -17.33 -15.54 -15.20
CA LYS A 473 -17.70 -16.96 -15.18
C LYS A 473 -19.22 -17.14 -15.31
N ASN A 474 -19.69 -17.48 -16.51
CA ASN A 474 -21.10 -17.85 -16.77
C ASN A 474 -22.14 -16.77 -16.37
N SER A 475 -21.91 -15.50 -16.76
CA SER A 475 -22.78 -14.34 -16.45
C SER A 475 -22.68 -13.78 -15.02
N ASP A 476 -21.75 -14.31 -14.23
CA ASP A 476 -21.31 -13.76 -12.94
C ASP A 476 -19.78 -13.73 -12.93
N PHE A 477 -19.15 -13.17 -11.90
CA PHE A 477 -17.69 -13.22 -11.76
C PHE A 477 -17.21 -14.57 -11.21
N TRP A 478 -15.92 -14.90 -11.39
CA TRP A 478 -15.31 -16.05 -10.72
C TRP A 478 -15.47 -15.93 -9.20
N GLN A 479 -16.00 -16.96 -8.55
CA GLN A 479 -16.33 -16.91 -7.11
C GLN A 479 -15.15 -17.41 -6.25
N PRO A 480 -15.04 -16.99 -4.97
CA PRO A 480 -13.94 -17.41 -4.10
C PRO A 480 -13.82 -18.93 -3.95
N LYS A 481 -14.94 -19.65 -3.86
CA LYS A 481 -14.97 -21.13 -3.82
C LYS A 481 -14.36 -21.82 -5.05
N ASP A 482 -14.15 -21.09 -6.14
CA ASP A 482 -13.59 -21.62 -7.38
C ASP A 482 -12.07 -21.41 -7.48
N LEU A 483 -11.47 -20.63 -6.57
CA LEU A 483 -10.10 -20.17 -6.66
C LEU A 483 -9.43 -20.32 -5.30
N TYR A 484 -8.29 -21.00 -5.26
CA TYR A 484 -7.47 -21.08 -4.05
C TYR A 484 -6.01 -20.82 -4.39
N VAL A 485 -5.36 -20.00 -3.57
CA VAL A 485 -3.91 -19.83 -3.58
C VAL A 485 -3.33 -20.92 -2.68
N LEU A 486 -2.40 -21.72 -3.22
CA LEU A 486 -1.79 -22.85 -2.51
C LEU A 486 -0.36 -22.44 -2.18
N ILE A 487 0.05 -22.70 -0.94
CA ILE A 487 1.41 -22.47 -0.46
C ILE A 487 2.02 -23.82 -0.07
N THR A 488 3.15 -24.16 -0.69
CA THR A 488 3.92 -25.36 -0.32
C THR A 488 4.80 -25.09 0.89
N THR A 489 5.29 -26.15 1.53
CA THR A 489 6.26 -26.06 2.66
C THR A 489 7.55 -25.30 2.31
N ASP A 490 7.84 -25.14 1.02
CA ASP A 490 8.97 -24.37 0.51
C ASP A 490 8.60 -22.93 0.12
N ASN A 491 7.42 -22.43 0.49
CA ASN A 491 6.85 -21.14 0.10
C ASN A 491 6.74 -20.96 -1.43
N GLU A 492 6.59 -22.05 -2.19
CA GLU A 492 6.16 -21.93 -3.58
C GLU A 492 4.66 -21.72 -3.64
N GLY A 493 4.21 -21.07 -4.72
CA GLY A 493 2.83 -20.65 -4.85
C GLY A 493 2.21 -21.15 -6.14
N TYR A 494 0.98 -21.65 -6.01
CA TYR A 494 0.17 -22.15 -7.11
C TYR A 494 -1.24 -21.57 -6.99
N LEU A 495 -2.01 -21.60 -8.08
CA LEU A 495 -3.43 -21.29 -8.05
C LEU A 495 -4.23 -22.53 -8.45
N ALA A 496 -5.08 -23.05 -7.58
CA ALA A 496 -6.08 -24.04 -7.96
C ALA A 496 -7.32 -23.33 -8.47
N VAL A 497 -7.85 -23.83 -9.59
CA VAL A 497 -9.01 -23.30 -10.28
C VAL A 497 -10.02 -24.41 -10.50
N ASN A 498 -11.23 -24.24 -9.98
CA ASN A 498 -12.30 -25.21 -10.12
C ASN A 498 -13.05 -25.00 -11.44
N THR A 499 -12.97 -26.00 -12.31
CA THR A 499 -13.66 -26.01 -13.61
C THR A 499 -14.77 -27.06 -13.63
N THR A 500 -15.50 -27.16 -14.75
CA THR A 500 -16.48 -28.24 -14.94
C THR A 500 -15.84 -29.63 -14.98
N ASN A 501 -14.53 -29.72 -15.22
CA ASN A 501 -13.79 -30.98 -15.34
C ASN A 501 -13.03 -31.35 -14.06
N GLY A 502 -13.15 -30.54 -13.00
CA GLY A 502 -12.40 -30.68 -11.76
C GLY A 502 -11.40 -29.53 -11.55
N TRP A 503 -10.47 -29.76 -10.62
CA TRP A 503 -9.43 -28.79 -10.27
C TRP A 503 -8.29 -28.80 -11.28
N GLU A 504 -7.94 -27.61 -11.76
CA GLU A 504 -6.73 -27.34 -12.53
C GLU A 504 -5.76 -26.51 -11.68
N TYR A 505 -4.47 -26.79 -11.79
CA TYR A 505 -3.42 -26.18 -10.97
C TYR A 505 -2.47 -25.37 -11.84
N LEU A 506 -2.47 -24.06 -11.61
CA LEU A 506 -1.61 -23.13 -12.35
C LEU A 506 -0.24 -23.05 -11.69
N ASN A 507 0.77 -23.40 -12.48
CA ASN A 507 2.18 -23.34 -12.10
C ASN A 507 2.88 -22.20 -12.84
N PHE A 508 3.49 -21.32 -12.05
CA PHE A 508 4.20 -20.12 -12.51
C PHE A 508 5.72 -20.31 -12.61
N GLY A 509 6.21 -21.47 -12.17
CA GLY A 509 7.61 -21.87 -12.27
C GLY A 509 8.00 -22.40 -13.65
N PHE A 510 9.08 -23.17 -13.68
CA PHE A 510 9.49 -23.91 -14.87
C PHE A 510 8.65 -25.19 -15.01
N GLY A 511 8.31 -25.56 -16.24
CA GLY A 511 7.53 -26.77 -16.52
C GLY A 511 6.13 -26.48 -17.07
N GLU A 512 5.25 -27.47 -16.90
CA GLU A 512 3.86 -27.43 -17.36
C GLU A 512 3.09 -26.30 -16.67
N ALA A 513 2.35 -25.51 -17.46
CA ALA A 513 1.65 -24.32 -16.96
C ALA A 513 0.39 -24.66 -16.16
N ILE A 514 -0.31 -25.70 -16.58
CA ILE A 514 -1.61 -26.11 -16.08
C ILE A 514 -1.54 -27.63 -15.88
N SER A 515 -1.69 -28.07 -14.64
CA SER A 515 -1.70 -29.49 -14.27
C SER A 515 -3.09 -29.90 -13.79
N ASN A 516 -3.47 -31.16 -13.98
CA ASN A 516 -4.65 -31.75 -13.31
C ASN A 516 -4.28 -32.40 -11.97
N ASP A 517 -2.98 -32.59 -11.71
CA ASP A 517 -2.45 -33.13 -10.46
C ASP A 517 -2.08 -31.97 -9.52
N PRO A 518 -2.47 -32.04 -8.23
CA PRO A 518 -2.12 -31.03 -7.24
C PRO A 518 -0.60 -30.97 -7.02
N PRO A 519 -0.06 -29.79 -6.64
CA PRO A 519 1.34 -29.72 -6.20
C PRO A 519 1.56 -30.58 -4.94
N GLU A 520 2.75 -31.16 -4.83
CA GLU A 520 3.13 -31.92 -3.63
C GLU A 520 3.42 -30.97 -2.44
N ASN A 521 3.26 -31.48 -1.22
CA ASN A 521 3.64 -30.79 0.03
C ASN A 521 2.98 -29.41 0.22
N VAL A 522 1.69 -29.29 -0.10
CA VAL A 522 0.92 -28.09 0.22
C VAL A 522 0.78 -27.98 1.73
N GLU A 523 1.30 -26.89 2.30
CA GLU A 523 1.21 -26.59 3.72
C GLU A 523 -0.19 -26.07 4.05
N PHE A 524 -0.69 -25.11 3.28
CA PHE A 524 -2.05 -24.59 3.38
C PHE A 524 -2.50 -23.94 2.07
N ALA A 525 -3.81 -23.76 1.95
CA ALA A 525 -4.45 -23.03 0.86
C ALA A 525 -5.40 -21.97 1.41
N PHE A 526 -5.64 -20.90 0.66
CA PHE A 526 -6.60 -19.87 1.06
C PHE A 526 -7.22 -19.15 -0.14
N ASN A 527 -8.37 -18.54 0.11
CA ASN A 527 -9.00 -17.56 -0.77
C ASN A 527 -9.39 -16.33 0.09
N GLU A 528 -10.24 -15.43 -0.40
CA GLU A 528 -10.64 -14.25 0.40
C GLU A 528 -11.60 -14.54 1.57
N GLU A 529 -12.15 -15.75 1.67
CA GLU A 529 -13.15 -16.15 2.68
C GLU A 529 -12.57 -17.15 3.71
N ILE A 530 -11.73 -18.09 3.27
CA ILE A 530 -11.30 -19.22 4.10
C ILE A 530 -9.83 -19.58 3.90
N ARG A 531 -9.22 -20.08 4.99
CA ARG A 531 -7.92 -20.77 5.02
C ARG A 531 -8.13 -22.24 5.34
N ILE A 532 -7.43 -23.12 4.63
CA ILE A 532 -7.50 -24.58 4.75
C ILE A 532 -6.09 -25.11 5.00
N GLU A 533 -5.90 -25.89 6.06
CA GLU A 533 -4.64 -26.58 6.32
C GLU A 533 -4.49 -27.79 5.39
N GLY A 534 -3.34 -27.88 4.71
CA GLY A 534 -3.12 -28.80 3.61
C GLY A 534 -3.97 -28.51 2.37
N TRP A 535 -3.89 -29.41 1.38
CA TRP A 535 -4.75 -29.39 0.20
C TRP A 535 -4.99 -30.81 -0.29
N LEU A 536 -6.26 -31.11 -0.60
CA LEU A 536 -6.79 -32.37 -1.16
C LEU A 536 -5.70 -33.34 -1.65
N GLY A 537 -5.23 -34.19 -0.72
CA GLY A 537 -4.26 -35.27 -0.92
C GLY A 537 -4.72 -36.53 -0.21
#